data_AF-F4X920-F1
#
_entry.id   AF-F4X920-F1
#
_cell.length_a   1.000
_cell.length_b   1.000
_cell.length_c   1.000
_cell.angle_alpha   90.00
_cell.angle_beta   90.00
_cell.angle_gamma   90.00
#
_symmetry.space_group_name_H-M   'P 1'
#
loop_
_entity.id
_entity.type
_entity.pdbx_description
1 polymer ?
#
loop_
_entity_poly.entity_id
_entity_poly.type
_entity_poly.pdbx_seq_one_letter_code
_entity_poly.pdbx_strand_id
1 'polypeptide(L)'
;MKRIKNVRSFVTAIIVLILGGVCFGIIAFRGMETRLLIAGIILLAWSAINFFSAFTKLSLDKQSERVTDERDKYITMKSSRKALLITNYLISAACFINMFLFAILKWEQLLTVAITLCVVLFLMLFVIIVCNIYYEKHE
;
A
#
# COMPACT_ATOMS: atom_id res chain seq x y z
N MET A 1 1.84 30.02 -5.64
CA MET A 1 1.04 29.04 -4.85
C MET A 1 0.85 27.76 -5.66
N LYS A 2 1.52 26.66 -5.31
CA LYS A 2 1.32 25.35 -5.98
C LYS A 2 -0.05 24.81 -5.58
N ARG A 3 -1.00 24.72 -6.52
CA ARG A 3 -2.33 24.12 -6.28
C ARG A 3 -2.17 22.63 -5.96
N ILE A 4 -2.78 22.18 -4.86
CA ILE A 4 -2.89 20.77 -4.52
C ILE A 4 -3.74 20.10 -5.60
N LYS A 5 -3.17 19.12 -6.29
CA LYS A 5 -3.85 18.43 -7.41
C LYS A 5 -4.61 17.19 -6.95
N ASN A 6 -4.16 16.56 -5.86
CA ASN A 6 -4.77 15.36 -5.30
C ASN A 6 -4.90 15.46 -3.77
N VAL A 7 -6.12 15.79 -3.31
CA VAL A 7 -6.45 16.01 -1.89
C VAL A 7 -6.38 14.72 -1.09
N ARG A 8 -6.79 13.57 -1.65
CA ARG A 8 -6.72 12.27 -0.98
C ARG A 8 -5.28 11.88 -0.64
N SER A 9 -4.36 12.04 -1.61
CA SER A 9 -2.93 11.80 -1.42
C SER A 9 -2.29 12.75 -0.40
N PHE A 10 -2.85 13.94 -0.21
CA PHE A 10 -2.38 14.91 0.78
C PHE A 10 -2.84 14.54 2.19
N VAL A 11 -4.10 14.13 2.35
CA VAL A 11 -4.64 13.67 3.64
C VAL A 11 -3.92 12.39 4.09
N THR A 12 -3.68 11.44 3.19
CA THR A 12 -2.90 10.23 3.51
C THR A 12 -1.46 10.57 3.89
N ALA A 13 -0.82 11.55 3.24
CA ALA A 13 0.51 12.00 3.63
C ALA A 13 0.53 12.53 5.08
N ILE A 14 -0.44 13.36 5.47
CA ILE A 14 -0.51 13.93 6.82
C ILE A 14 -0.74 12.85 7.87
N ILE A 15 -1.67 11.92 7.63
CA ILE A 15 -1.95 10.83 8.57
C ILE A 15 -0.71 9.95 8.78
N VAL A 16 -0.04 9.58 7.69
CA VAL A 16 1.18 8.75 7.74
C VAL A 16 2.33 9.50 8.40
N LEU A 17 2.44 10.81 8.21
CA LEU A 17 3.43 11.66 8.86
C LEU A 17 3.21 11.73 10.38
N ILE A 18 1.96 11.87 10.82
CA ILE A 18 1.61 11.87 12.25
C ILE A 18 1.95 10.51 12.88
N LEU A 19 1.61 9.40 12.22
CA LEU A 19 1.98 8.05 12.68
C LEU A 19 3.50 7.88 12.79
N GLY A 20 4.26 8.35 11.78
CA GLY A 20 5.72 8.34 11.81
C GLY A 20 6.27 9.16 12.97
N GLY A 21 5.72 10.35 13.21
CA GLY A 21 6.08 11.22 14.32
C GLY A 21 5.83 10.58 15.69
N VAL A 22 4.71 9.87 15.86
CA VAL A 22 4.42 9.11 17.10
C VAL A 22 5.44 7.99 17.31
N CYS A 23 5.85 7.30 16.24
CA CYS A 23 6.87 6.25 16.29
C CYS A 23 8.22 6.83 16.79
N PHE A 24 8.65 7.98 16.25
CA PHE A 24 9.86 8.67 16.73
C PHE A 24 9.71 9.24 18.14
N GLY A 25 8.52 9.71 18.52
CA GLY A 25 8.23 10.16 19.88
C GLY A 25 8.41 9.04 20.90
N ILE A 26 7.91 7.83 20.61
CA ILE A 26 8.07 6.67 21.51
C ILE A 26 9.55 6.28 21.67
N ILE A 27 10.35 6.37 20.61
CA ILE A 27 11.81 6.12 20.67
C ILE A 27 12.51 7.12 21.61
N ALA A 28 12.10 8.39 21.59
CA ALA A 28 12.68 9.42 22.45
C ALA A 28 12.38 9.20 23.95
N PHE A 29 11.24 8.58 24.30
CA PHE A 29 10.83 8.37 25.70
C PHE A 29 11.14 6.98 26.27
N ARG A 30 11.21 5.92 25.45
CA ARG A 30 11.37 4.51 25.93
C ARG A 30 12.71 3.85 25.58
N GLY A 31 13.59 4.52 24.84
CA GLY A 31 14.87 3.96 24.39
C GLY A 31 14.82 3.39 22.96
N MET A 32 16.00 3.18 22.37
CA MET A 32 16.13 2.81 20.95
C MET A 32 15.74 1.35 20.68
N GLU A 33 14.48 1.15 20.34
CA GLU A 33 14.01 -0.08 19.70
C GLU A 33 14.24 -0.01 18.19
N THR A 34 15.14 -0.86 17.66
CA THR A 34 15.51 -0.88 16.23
C THR A 34 14.30 -1.10 15.31
N ARG A 35 13.27 -1.82 15.78
CA ARG A 35 12.02 -2.06 15.04
C ARG A 35 11.22 -0.78 14.80
N LEU A 36 11.11 0.08 15.82
CA LEU A 36 10.38 1.36 15.70
C LEU A 36 11.14 2.35 14.81
N LEU A 37 12.46 2.28 14.82
CA LEU A 37 13.32 3.11 13.97
C LEU A 37 13.12 2.77 12.48
N ILE A 38 13.14 1.47 12.15
CA ILE A 38 12.86 1.00 10.78
C ILE A 38 11.44 1.38 10.34
N ALA A 39 10.44 1.16 11.21
CA ALA A 39 9.05 1.52 10.92
C ALA A 39 8.88 3.04 10.69
N GLY A 40 9.52 3.88 11.52
CA GLY A 40 9.49 5.34 11.39
C GLY A 40 10.10 5.82 10.08
N ILE A 41 11.24 5.26 9.66
CA ILE A 41 11.89 5.60 8.38
C ILE A 41 10.99 5.23 7.19
N ILE A 42 10.38 4.04 7.21
CA ILE A 42 9.46 3.59 6.15
C ILE A 42 8.24 4.51 6.07
N LEU A 43 7.65 4.88 7.21
CA LEU A 43 6.51 5.80 7.26
C LEU A 43 6.87 7.19 6.73
N LEU A 44 8.06 7.71 7.04
CA LEU A 44 8.53 8.98 6.49
C LEU A 44 8.73 8.93 4.98
N ALA A 45 9.35 7.86 4.46
CA ALA A 45 9.51 7.67 3.02
C ALA A 45 8.14 7.61 2.32
N TRP A 46 7.18 6.88 2.90
CA TRP A 46 5.83 6.78 2.37
C TRP A 46 5.11 8.13 2.40
N SER A 47 5.22 8.89 3.49
CA SER A 47 4.68 10.24 3.58
C SER A 47 5.27 11.16 2.50
N ALA A 48 6.58 11.10 2.26
CA ALA A 48 7.24 11.91 1.24
C ALA A 48 6.74 11.60 -0.18
N ILE A 49 6.56 10.31 -0.49
CA ILE A 49 5.99 9.87 -1.77
C ILE A 49 4.55 10.39 -1.94
N ASN A 50 3.73 10.31 -0.89
CA ASN A 50 2.35 10.80 -0.92
C ASN A 50 2.28 12.33 -1.06
N PHE A 51 3.17 13.09 -0.43
CA PHE A 51 3.29 14.53 -0.66
C PHE A 51 3.70 14.84 -2.10
N PHE A 52 4.70 14.16 -2.64
CA PHE A 52 5.13 14.35 -4.02
C PHE A 52 4.01 14.03 -5.01
N SER A 53 3.28 12.94 -4.77
CA SER A 53 2.09 12.56 -5.53
C SER A 53 0.98 13.60 -5.43
N ALA A 54 0.73 14.17 -4.25
CA ALA A 54 -0.30 15.18 -4.02
C ALA A 54 -0.11 16.48 -4.82
N PHE A 55 1.16 16.85 -5.06
CA PHE A 55 1.52 18.05 -5.82
C PHE A 55 1.74 17.78 -7.32
N THR A 56 2.21 16.59 -7.68
CA THR A 56 2.62 16.28 -9.06
C THR A 56 1.50 15.60 -9.86
N LYS A 57 0.80 14.63 -9.26
CA LYS A 57 -0.20 13.82 -9.96
C LYS A 57 -1.61 14.38 -9.74
N LEU A 58 -2.42 14.32 -10.79
CA LEU A 58 -3.86 14.59 -10.69
C LEU A 58 -4.52 13.44 -9.91
N SER A 59 -5.60 13.71 -9.16
CA SER A 59 -6.37 12.65 -8.51
C SER A 59 -6.73 11.54 -9.50
N LEU A 60 -6.65 10.27 -9.07
CA LEU A 60 -7.02 9.10 -9.87
C LEU A 60 -8.40 9.28 -10.54
N ASP A 61 -9.36 9.85 -9.81
CA ASP A 61 -10.72 10.14 -10.30
C ASP A 61 -10.69 11.10 -11.52
N LYS A 62 -9.92 12.19 -11.44
CA LYS A 62 -9.77 13.16 -12.54
C LYS A 62 -8.87 12.65 -13.67
N GLN A 63 -8.02 11.68 -13.39
CA GLN A 63 -7.21 11.01 -14.40
C GLN A 63 -8.08 10.04 -15.20
N SER A 64 -9.03 9.35 -14.56
CA SER A 64 -10.02 8.49 -15.21
C SER A 64 -10.97 9.26 -16.12
N GLU A 65 -11.41 10.48 -15.75
CA GLU A 65 -12.26 11.33 -16.60
C GLU A 65 -11.56 11.79 -17.89
N ARG A 66 -10.22 11.89 -17.88
CA ARG A 66 -9.43 12.26 -19.07
C ARG A 66 -9.14 11.08 -20.00
N VAL A 67 -9.44 9.86 -19.59
CA VAL A 67 -9.37 8.68 -20.44
C VAL A 67 -10.61 8.66 -21.32
N THR A 68 -10.58 9.48 -22.38
CA THR A 68 -11.68 9.64 -23.34
C THR A 68 -11.73 8.55 -24.40
N ASP A 69 -10.60 7.88 -24.67
CA ASP A 69 -10.52 6.81 -25.68
C ASP A 69 -10.77 5.42 -25.03
N GLU A 70 -11.63 4.62 -25.66
CA GLU A 70 -11.89 3.23 -25.25
C GLU A 70 -10.61 2.40 -25.21
N ARG A 71 -9.64 2.70 -26.09
CA ARG A 71 -8.35 2.02 -26.12
C ARG A 71 -7.56 2.24 -24.82
N ASP A 72 -7.55 3.47 -24.31
CA ASP A 72 -6.83 3.81 -23.09
C ASP A 72 -7.51 3.21 -21.85
N LYS A 73 -8.86 3.11 -21.86
CA LYS A 73 -9.61 2.36 -20.83
C LYS A 73 -9.19 0.89 -20.81
N TYR A 74 -9.13 0.26 -21.98
CA TYR A 74 -8.72 -1.14 -22.09
C TYR A 74 -7.27 -1.36 -21.63
N ILE A 75 -6.33 -0.49 -22.02
CA ILE A 75 -4.93 -0.55 -21.56
C ILE A 75 -4.84 -0.40 -20.04
N THR A 76 -5.62 0.52 -19.45
CA THR A 76 -5.65 0.75 -18.00
C THR A 76 -6.23 -0.47 -17.25
N MET A 77 -7.30 -1.07 -17.75
CA MET A 77 -7.88 -2.30 -17.18
C MET A 77 -6.91 -3.48 -17.28
N LYS A 78 -6.26 -3.66 -18.43
CA LYS A 78 -5.30 -4.76 -18.64
C LYS A 78 -4.06 -4.61 -17.77
N SER A 79 -3.52 -3.39 -17.67
CA SER A 79 -2.33 -3.11 -16.86
C SER A 79 -2.61 -3.24 -15.37
N SER A 80 -3.74 -2.76 -14.86
CA SER A 80 -4.14 -2.94 -13.46
C SER A 80 -4.35 -4.42 -13.11
N ARG A 81 -5.01 -5.20 -13.97
CA ARG A 81 -5.16 -6.65 -13.76
C ARG A 81 -3.81 -7.38 -13.74
N LYS A 82 -2.88 -7.00 -14.63
CA LYS A 82 -1.52 -7.56 -14.63
C LYS A 82 -0.73 -7.16 -13.38
N ALA A 83 -0.83 -5.91 -12.95
CA ALA A 83 -0.20 -5.43 -11.73
C ALA A 83 -0.70 -6.21 -10.50
N LEU A 84 -2.01 -6.36 -10.34
CA LEU A 84 -2.60 -7.16 -9.25
C LEU A 84 -2.10 -8.61 -9.26
N LEU A 85 -2.02 -9.24 -10.43
CA LEU A 85 -1.53 -10.61 -10.56
C LEU A 85 -0.06 -10.73 -10.15
N ILE A 86 0.79 -9.80 -10.62
CA ILE A 86 2.21 -9.76 -10.25
C ILE A 86 2.37 -9.51 -8.74
N THR A 87 1.64 -8.57 -8.17
CA THR A 87 1.68 -8.27 -6.73
C THR A 87 1.24 -9.48 -5.91
N ASN A 88 0.15 -10.17 -6.29
CA ASN A 88 -0.30 -11.37 -5.60
C ASN A 88 0.74 -12.50 -5.67
N TYR A 89 1.38 -12.68 -6.82
CA TYR A 89 2.44 -13.66 -6.98
C TYR A 89 3.66 -13.34 -6.12
N LEU A 90 4.09 -12.08 -6.08
CA LEU A 90 5.19 -11.61 -5.23
C LEU A 90 4.91 -11.82 -3.75
N ILE A 91 3.70 -11.47 -3.28
CA ILE A 91 3.31 -11.67 -1.88
C ILE A 91 3.24 -13.17 -1.55
N SER A 92 2.69 -13.98 -2.46
CA SER A 92 2.64 -15.44 -2.28
C SER A 92 4.05 -16.05 -2.21
N ALA A 93 4.96 -15.65 -3.11
CA ALA A 93 6.35 -16.08 -3.10
C ALA A 93 7.06 -15.65 -1.80
N ALA A 94 6.87 -14.41 -1.35
CA ALA A 94 7.40 -13.93 -0.08
C ALA A 94 6.86 -14.74 1.10
N CYS A 95 5.58 -15.12 1.09
CA CYS A 95 4.98 -15.98 2.10
C CYS A 95 5.63 -17.37 2.13
N PHE A 96 5.81 -18.01 0.98
CA PHE A 96 6.49 -19.31 0.89
C PHE A 96 7.95 -19.25 1.37
N ILE A 97 8.69 -18.20 0.99
CA ILE A 97 10.07 -17.99 1.43
C ILE A 97 10.12 -17.84 2.96
N ASN A 98 9.23 -17.03 3.56
CA ASN A 98 9.19 -16.87 5.02
C ASN A 98 8.83 -18.17 5.73
N MET A 99 7.89 -18.95 5.19
CA MET A 99 7.53 -20.26 5.74
C MET A 99 8.69 -21.26 5.67
N PHE A 100 9.45 -21.26 4.58
CA PHE A 100 10.64 -22.09 4.42
C PHE A 100 11.77 -21.66 5.36
N LEU A 101 12.04 -20.35 5.46
CA LEU A 101 13.01 -19.81 6.42
C LEU A 101 12.61 -20.13 7.86
N PHE A 102 11.32 -20.09 8.18
CA PHE A 102 10.83 -20.47 9.51
C PHE A 102 11.14 -21.93 9.84
N ALA A 103 10.99 -22.85 8.89
CA ALA A 103 11.29 -24.27 9.10
C ALA A 103 12.77 -24.51 9.48
N ILE A 104 13.68 -23.66 8.99
CA ILE A 104 15.13 -23.75 9.24
C ILE A 104 15.52 -23.00 10.52
N LEU A 105 15.17 -21.71 10.62
CA LEU A 105 15.64 -20.82 11.69
C LEU A 105 14.80 -20.89 12.97
N LYS A 106 13.56 -21.39 12.88
CA LYS A 106 12.56 -21.43 13.98
C LYS A 106 12.31 -20.11 14.70
N TRP A 107 12.58 -18.97 14.05
CA TRP A 107 12.30 -17.65 14.62
C TRP A 107 10.81 -17.31 14.54
N GLU A 108 10.18 -17.02 15.68
CA GLU A 108 8.75 -16.71 15.79
C GLU A 108 8.31 -15.50 14.95
N GLN A 109 9.22 -14.55 14.70
CA GLN A 109 8.96 -13.38 13.87
C GLN A 109 8.62 -13.74 12.42
N LEU A 110 9.26 -14.77 11.85
CA LEU A 110 9.03 -15.21 10.47
C LEU A 110 7.63 -15.79 10.29
N LEU A 111 7.14 -16.53 11.29
CA LEU A 111 5.78 -17.03 11.32
C LEU A 111 4.77 -15.87 11.35
N THR A 112 5.03 -14.85 12.18
CA THR A 112 4.17 -13.67 12.28
C THR A 112 4.09 -12.95 10.93
N VAL A 113 5.23 -12.75 10.27
CA VAL A 113 5.29 -12.14 8.93
C VAL A 113 4.50 -12.97 7.91
N ALA A 114 4.69 -14.30 7.86
CA ALA A 114 3.96 -15.17 6.95
C ALA A 114 2.43 -15.09 7.15
N ILE A 115 1.96 -15.13 8.40
CA ILE A 115 0.53 -14.99 8.72
C ILE A 115 -0.01 -13.64 8.24
N THR A 116 0.72 -12.54 8.51
CA THR A 116 0.28 -11.21 8.06
C THR A 116 0.19 -11.11 6.54
N LEU A 117 1.14 -11.69 5.79
CA LEU A 117 1.09 -11.72 4.33
C LEU A 117 -0.10 -12.53 3.81
N CYS A 118 -0.43 -13.66 4.44
CA CYS A 118 -1.64 -14.42 4.12
C CYS A 118 -2.91 -13.60 4.33
N VAL A 119 -3.04 -12.92 5.47
CA VAL A 119 -4.20 -12.07 5.77
C VAL A 119 -4.34 -10.95 4.73
N VAL A 120 -3.22 -10.34 4.32
CA VAL A 120 -3.22 -9.30 3.28
C VAL A 120 -3.73 -9.84 1.94
N LEU A 121 -3.34 -11.06 1.53
CA LEU A 121 -3.86 -11.69 0.31
C LEU A 121 -5.38 -11.90 0.36
N PHE A 122 -5.89 -12.42 1.49
CA PHE A 122 -7.33 -12.61 1.67
C PHE A 122 -8.09 -11.27 1.66
N LEU A 123 -7.53 -10.23 2.29
CA LEU A 123 -8.14 -8.90 2.31
C LEU A 123 -8.19 -8.31 0.89
N MET A 124 -7.11 -8.41 0.11
CA MET A 124 -7.12 -7.97 -1.29
C MET A 124 -8.19 -8.69 -2.11
N LEU A 125 -8.34 -10.00 -1.92
CA LEU A 125 -9.38 -10.79 -2.59
C LEU A 125 -10.78 -10.30 -2.20
N PHE A 126 -11.04 -10.07 -0.92
CA PHE A 126 -12.32 -9.56 -0.43
C PHE A 126 -12.64 -8.17 -1.01
N VAL A 127 -11.67 -7.26 -1.03
CA VAL A 127 -11.84 -5.92 -1.61
C VAL A 127 -12.20 -6.01 -3.09
N ILE A 128 -11.54 -6.87 -3.87
CA ILE A 128 -11.86 -7.05 -5.29
C ILE A 128 -13.30 -7.57 -5.45
N ILE A 129 -13.72 -8.55 -4.66
CA ILE A 129 -15.09 -9.09 -4.71
C ILE A 129 -16.12 -8.00 -4.37
N VAL A 130 -15.91 -7.26 -3.28
CA VAL A 130 -16.83 -6.19 -2.85
C VAL A 130 -16.91 -5.09 -3.90
N CYS A 131 -15.77 -4.66 -4.45
CA CYS A 131 -15.76 -3.69 -5.54
C CYS A 131 -16.51 -4.23 -6.76
N ASN A 132 -16.29 -5.48 -7.15
CA ASN A 132 -16.97 -6.09 -8.30
C ASN A 132 -18.49 -6.10 -8.11
N ILE A 133 -18.98 -6.56 -6.94
CA ILE A 133 -20.41 -6.57 -6.60
C ILE A 133 -20.99 -5.15 -6.59
N TYR A 134 -20.26 -4.18 -6.04
CA TYR A 134 -20.72 -2.79 -5.98
C TYR A 134 -20.89 -2.21 -7.38
N TYR A 135 -19.88 -2.36 -8.25
CA TYR A 135 -19.95 -1.81 -9.61
C TYR A 135 -20.96 -2.57 -10.48
N GLU A 136 -21.06 -3.89 -10.35
CA GLU A 136 -22.09 -4.69 -11.06
C GLU A 136 -23.53 -4.30 -10.68
N LYS A 137 -23.73 -3.74 -9.48
CA LYS A 137 -25.06 -3.27 -9.02
C LYS A 137 -25.35 -1.81 -9.38
N HIS A 138 -24.32 -1.02 -9.72
CA HIS A 138 -24.42 0.42 -9.96
C HIS A 138 -24.13 0.83 -11.40
N GLU A 139 -23.73 -0.10 -12.28
CA GLU A 139 -23.87 -0.03 -13.74
C GLU A 139 -25.18 -0.68 -14.20
#